data_AF-A0A2V8HR84-F1
#
_entry.id   AF-A0A2V8HR84-F1
#
_cell.length_a   1.000
_cell.length_b   1.000
_cell.length_c   1.000
_cell.angle_alpha   90.00
_cell.angle_beta   90.00
_cell.angle_gamma   90.00
#
_symmetry.space_group_name_H-M   'P 1'
#
loop_
_entity.id
_entity.type
_entity.pdbx_description
1 polymer ?
#
loop_
_entity_poly.entity_id
_entity_poly.type
_entity_poly.pdbx_seq_one_letter_code
_entity_poly.pdbx_strand_id
1 'polypeptide(L)'
;MTGHAPAADPKTAPPADAGTGTDRFFLAQCVKDETMAESIAAAFANTSVERATIVHVNGAFHTDYGQGAAERTRRRLPGRRVAILSMLPVDDIDGVVPGEEDLARAEYLVYTVR
;
A
#
# COMPACT_ATOMS: atom_id res chain seq x y z
N MET A 1 39.01 30.31 -32.73
CA MET A 1 39.66 29.11 -32.15
C MET A 1 39.34 29.08 -30.66
N THR A 2 38.11 28.71 -30.30
CA THR A 2 37.63 28.61 -28.91
C THR A 2 37.60 27.14 -28.55
N GLY A 3 38.51 26.73 -27.65
CA GLY A 3 38.68 25.35 -27.24
C GLY A 3 37.48 24.82 -26.48
N HIS A 4 37.01 23.64 -26.88
CA HIS A 4 36.03 22.86 -26.14
C HIS A 4 36.69 22.34 -24.86
N ALA A 5 36.10 22.61 -23.69
CA ALA A 5 36.56 22.01 -22.44
C ALA A 5 36.37 20.48 -22.52
N PRO A 6 37.30 19.68 -21.96
CA PRO A 6 37.13 18.24 -21.94
C PRO A 6 35.89 17.88 -21.13
N ALA A 7 35.06 16.98 -21.67
CA ALA A 7 33.94 16.41 -20.94
C ALA A 7 34.46 15.81 -19.63
N ALA A 8 33.78 16.14 -18.52
CA ALA A 8 34.09 15.57 -17.23
C ALA A 8 34.01 14.03 -17.31
N ASP A 9 35.03 13.36 -16.79
CA ASP A 9 35.12 11.91 -16.75
C ASP A 9 33.91 11.37 -15.95
N PRO A 10 33.05 10.50 -16.51
CA PRO A 10 31.85 10.01 -15.81
C PRO A 10 32.17 9.21 -14.54
N LYS A 11 33.46 8.95 -14.26
CA LYS A 11 33.96 8.28 -13.06
C LYS A 11 34.20 9.19 -11.85
N THR A 12 34.08 10.52 -11.98
CA THR A 12 34.24 11.46 -10.85
C THR A 12 32.93 12.01 -10.32
N ALA A 13 31.79 11.54 -10.83
CA ALA A 13 30.52 11.80 -10.17
C ALA A 13 30.55 11.15 -8.78
N PRO A 14 30.25 11.89 -7.68
CA PRO A 14 30.04 11.25 -6.39
C PRO A 14 28.98 10.16 -6.58
N PRO A 15 29.11 9.00 -5.94
CA PRO A 15 28.09 7.96 -6.04
C PRO A 15 26.76 8.61 -5.67
N ALA A 16 25.81 8.61 -6.60
CA ALA A 16 24.44 8.91 -6.26
C ALA A 16 24.11 8.00 -5.08
N ASP A 17 23.68 8.58 -3.96
CA ASP A 17 23.29 7.86 -2.75
C ASP A 17 22.00 7.10 -3.04
N ALA A 18 22.15 6.07 -3.86
CA ALA A 18 21.08 5.27 -4.40
C ALA A 18 20.96 4.11 -3.43
N GLY A 19 20.11 4.29 -2.41
CA GLY A 19 19.90 3.38 -1.28
C GLY A 19 19.88 1.89 -1.65
N THR A 20 20.09 1.06 -0.63
CA THR A 20 20.23 -0.39 -0.75
C THR A 20 19.05 -1.02 -1.53
N GLY A 21 19.22 -2.25 -2.02
CA GLY A 21 18.13 -2.97 -2.69
C GLY A 21 16.83 -3.02 -1.86
N THR A 22 16.96 -3.08 -0.53
CA THR A 22 15.85 -3.03 0.42
C THR A 22 15.16 -1.67 0.44
N ASP A 23 15.92 -0.56 0.42
CA ASP A 23 15.35 0.79 0.41
C ASP A 23 14.55 1.04 -0.86
N ARG A 24 15.07 0.59 -2.01
CA ARG A 24 14.36 0.70 -3.29
C ARG A 24 13.09 -0.15 -3.30
N PHE A 25 13.15 -1.34 -2.71
CA PHE A 25 11.96 -2.19 -2.57
C PHE A 25 10.91 -1.52 -1.70
N PHE A 26 11.30 -0.97 -0.55
CA PHE A 26 10.41 -0.23 0.35
C PHE A 26 9.76 0.97 -0.36
N LEU A 27 10.55 1.80 -1.04
CA LEU A 27 10.04 2.95 -1.80
C LEU A 27 9.08 2.50 -2.92
N ALA A 28 9.35 1.38 -3.59
CA ALA A 28 8.45 0.83 -4.58
C ALA A 28 7.10 0.39 -3.97
N GLN A 29 7.09 -0.18 -2.76
CA GLN A 29 5.84 -0.48 -2.04
C GLN A 29 5.09 0.81 -1.68
N CYS A 30 5.79 1.85 -1.25
CA CYS A 30 5.17 3.14 -0.98
C CYS A 30 4.49 3.73 -2.23
N VAL A 31 5.14 3.67 -3.39
CA VAL A 31 4.54 4.11 -4.65
C VAL A 31 3.29 3.29 -4.98
N LYS A 32 3.33 1.96 -4.83
CA LYS A 32 2.15 1.10 -5.04
C LYS A 32 0.99 1.49 -4.14
N ASP A 33 1.25 1.69 -2.84
CA ASP A 33 0.23 2.08 -1.87
C ASP A 33 -0.41 3.43 -2.20
N GLU A 34 0.39 4.41 -2.63
CA GLU A 34 -0.11 5.72 -3.05
C GLU A 34 -1.00 5.60 -4.29
N THR A 35 -0.60 4.79 -5.29
CA THR A 35 -1.39 4.56 -6.50
C THR A 35 -2.69 3.81 -6.21
N MET A 36 -2.67 2.82 -5.31
CA MET A 36 -3.90 2.15 -4.86
C MET A 36 -4.87 3.15 -4.22
N ALA A 37 -4.39 3.96 -3.28
CA ALA A 37 -5.21 4.97 -2.61
C ALA A 37 -5.73 6.05 -3.56
N GLU A 38 -4.92 6.50 -4.53
CA GLU A 38 -5.35 7.41 -5.59
C GLU A 38 -6.48 6.81 -6.42
N SER A 39 -6.36 5.54 -6.84
CA SER A 39 -7.37 4.86 -7.65
C SER A 39 -8.72 4.76 -6.93
N ILE A 40 -8.71 4.50 -5.62
CA ILE A 40 -9.92 4.44 -4.78
C ILE A 40 -10.56 5.83 -4.70
N ALA A 41 -9.77 6.87 -4.45
CA ALA A 41 -10.27 8.23 -4.37
C ALA A 41 -10.85 8.70 -5.72
N ALA A 42 -10.19 8.39 -6.82
CA ALA A 42 -10.69 8.66 -8.17
C ALA A 42 -12.00 7.91 -8.46
N ALA A 43 -12.14 6.65 -8.03
CA ALA A 43 -13.38 5.90 -8.18
C ALA A 43 -14.56 6.56 -7.43
N PHE A 44 -14.32 7.09 -6.23
CA PHE A 44 -15.33 7.88 -5.51
C PHE A 44 -15.64 9.22 -6.17
N ALA A 45 -14.63 9.92 -6.70
CA ALA A 45 -14.86 11.20 -7.36
C ALA A 45 -15.68 11.06 -8.66
N ASN A 46 -15.54 9.92 -9.34
CA ASN A 46 -16.18 9.66 -10.63
C ASN A 46 -17.49 8.86 -10.53
N THR A 47 -17.93 8.48 -9.32
CA THR A 47 -19.19 7.75 -9.16
C THR A 47 -20.38 8.70 -9.22
N SER A 48 -21.44 8.30 -9.93
CA SER A 48 -22.74 8.99 -9.93
C SER A 48 -23.70 8.45 -8.87
N VAL A 49 -23.29 7.40 -8.15
CA VAL A 49 -24.11 6.76 -7.10
C VAL A 49 -23.97 7.53 -5.79
N GLU A 50 -25.08 8.01 -5.26
CA GLU A 50 -25.12 8.80 -4.01
C GLU A 50 -24.49 8.07 -2.81
N ARG A 51 -24.66 6.74 -2.75
CA ARG A 51 -24.11 5.87 -1.69
C ARG A 51 -23.27 4.75 -2.28
N ALA A 52 -22.18 5.10 -2.94
CA ALA A 52 -21.22 4.13 -3.46
C ALA A 52 -20.46 3.40 -2.34
N THR A 53 -20.24 2.10 -2.52
CA THR A 53 -19.27 1.31 -1.75
C THR A 53 -18.21 0.82 -2.73
N ILE A 54 -16.93 1.11 -2.44
CA ILE A 54 -15.81 0.65 -3.25
C ILE A 54 -15.13 -0.50 -2.51
N VAL A 55 -15.01 -1.65 -3.19
CA VAL A 55 -14.24 -2.79 -2.69
C VAL A 55 -12.94 -2.84 -3.48
N HIS A 56 -11.82 -2.62 -2.78
CA HIS A 56 -10.49 -2.73 -3.36
C HIS A 56 -9.81 -3.98 -2.80
N VAL A 57 -9.42 -4.89 -3.69
CA VAL A 57 -8.76 -6.15 -3.32
C VAL A 57 -7.26 -6.00 -3.56
N ASN A 58 -6.47 -6.27 -2.53
CA ASN A 58 -5.01 -6.23 -2.59
C ASN A 58 -4.39 -7.32 -1.71
N GLY A 59 -3.05 -7.43 -1.75
CA GLY A 59 -2.33 -8.29 -0.81
C GLY A 59 -2.35 -7.69 0.60
N ALA A 60 -2.49 -8.54 1.63
CA ALA A 60 -2.65 -8.14 3.03
C ALA A 60 -1.62 -7.11 3.53
N PHE A 61 -0.37 -7.23 3.07
CA PHE A 61 0.71 -6.28 3.37
C PHE A 61 0.33 -4.81 3.12
N HIS A 62 -0.55 -4.55 2.16
CA HIS A 62 -0.93 -3.19 1.77
C HIS A 62 -2.04 -2.58 2.65
N THR A 63 -2.69 -3.33 3.53
CA THR A 63 -3.83 -2.81 4.31
C THR A 63 -3.91 -3.29 5.76
N ASP A 64 -3.33 -4.44 6.10
CA ASP A 64 -3.26 -4.93 7.47
C ASP A 64 -2.68 -3.85 8.42
N TYR A 65 -3.17 -3.86 9.65
CA TYR A 65 -2.88 -2.90 10.72
C TYR A 65 -3.24 -1.46 10.38
N GLY A 66 -4.05 -1.24 9.34
CA GLY A 66 -4.44 0.09 8.90
C GLY A 66 -3.31 0.90 8.25
N GLN A 67 -2.23 0.23 7.83
CA GLN A 67 -1.07 0.86 7.20
C GLN A 67 -1.16 0.78 5.66
N GLY A 68 -0.09 1.17 4.97
CA GLY A 68 0.00 0.99 3.53
C GLY A 68 -1.02 1.83 2.74
N ALA A 69 -1.77 1.18 1.85
CA ALA A 69 -2.85 1.77 1.08
C ALA A 69 -4.04 2.19 1.96
N ALA A 70 -4.31 1.52 3.09
CA ALA A 70 -5.42 1.88 3.97
C ALA A 70 -5.21 3.28 4.57
N GLU A 71 -4.03 3.54 5.12
CA GLU A 71 -3.66 4.85 5.66
C GLU A 71 -3.76 5.95 4.58
N ARG A 72 -3.17 5.70 3.41
CA ARG A 72 -3.15 6.65 2.29
C ARG A 72 -4.53 6.94 1.72
N THR A 73 -5.44 5.97 1.79
CA THR A 73 -6.86 6.15 1.42
C THR A 73 -7.56 7.04 2.43
N ARG A 74 -7.39 6.80 3.74
CA ARG A 74 -7.98 7.64 4.80
C ARG A 74 -7.53 9.10 4.69
N ARG A 75 -6.25 9.34 4.35
CA ARG A 75 -5.72 10.69 4.12
C ARG A 75 -6.38 11.40 2.92
N ARG A 76 -6.67 10.68 1.83
CA ARG A 76 -7.31 11.22 0.62
C ARG A 76 -8.82 11.42 0.75
N LEU A 77 -9.47 10.64 1.61
CA LEU A 77 -10.92 10.62 1.77
C LEU A 77 -11.32 10.98 3.20
N PRO A 78 -11.01 12.20 3.68
CA PRO A 78 -11.34 12.59 5.06
C PRO A 78 -12.85 12.49 5.32
N GLY A 79 -13.21 11.91 6.45
CA GLY A 79 -14.60 11.71 6.87
C GLY A 79 -15.31 10.51 6.20
N ARG A 80 -14.67 9.81 5.26
CA ARG A 80 -15.21 8.54 4.73
C ARG A 80 -14.80 7.37 5.63
N ARG A 81 -15.69 6.38 5.76
CA ARG A 81 -15.40 5.13 6.45
C ARG A 81 -14.51 4.26 5.56
N VAL A 82 -13.37 3.84 6.09
CA VAL A 82 -12.46 2.85 5.50
C VAL A 82 -12.39 1.68 6.46
N ALA A 83 -12.78 0.49 6.00
CA ALA A 83 -12.71 -0.75 6.77
C ALA A 83 -11.87 -1.77 5.99
N ILE A 84 -11.09 -2.55 6.72
CA ILE A 84 -10.20 -3.59 6.21
C ILE A 84 -10.86 -4.94 6.51
N LEU A 85 -10.85 -5.81 5.51
CA LEU A 85 -11.22 -7.21 5.62
C LEU A 85 -9.97 -8.02 5.34
N SER A 86 -9.43 -8.69 6.35
CA SER A 86 -8.26 -9.56 6.20
C SER A 86 -8.69 -11.02 6.07
N MET A 87 -8.16 -11.70 5.06
CA MET A 87 -8.45 -13.11 4.75
C MET A 87 -7.34 -13.99 5.33
N LEU A 88 -7.67 -14.84 6.30
CA LEU A 88 -6.71 -15.64 7.06
C LEU A 88 -6.94 -17.14 6.81
N PRO A 89 -6.11 -17.81 5.99
CA PRO A 89 -6.22 -19.25 5.78
C PRO A 89 -5.77 -20.01 7.03
N VAL A 90 -6.61 -20.94 7.47
CA VAL A 90 -6.40 -21.80 8.65
C VAL A 90 -6.60 -23.27 8.27
N ASP A 91 -5.99 -24.17 9.05
CA ASP A 91 -6.11 -25.61 8.82
C ASP A 91 -7.40 -26.19 9.43
N ASP A 92 -7.92 -25.59 10.50
CA ASP A 92 -9.19 -25.94 11.16
C ASP A 92 -9.96 -24.66 11.47
N ILE A 93 -11.10 -24.45 10.81
CA ILE A 93 -11.95 -23.26 11.02
C ILE A 93 -12.80 -23.36 12.28
N ASP A 94 -13.14 -24.59 12.73
CA ASP A 94 -14.01 -24.82 13.88
C ASP A 94 -13.25 -24.58 15.20
N GLY A 95 -11.92 -24.73 15.18
CA GLY A 95 -11.03 -24.50 16.31
C GLY A 95 -10.46 -23.08 16.43
N VAL A 96 -10.78 -22.15 15.52
CA VAL A 96 -10.14 -20.83 15.50
C VAL A 96 -10.60 -19.98 16.68
N VAL A 97 -9.61 -19.47 17.43
CA VAL A 97 -9.79 -18.37 18.38
C VAL A 97 -8.80 -17.26 18.00
N PRO A 98 -9.27 -16.05 17.63
CA PRO A 98 -8.39 -14.95 17.23
C PRO A 98 -7.45 -14.55 18.36
N GLY A 99 -6.16 -14.50 18.08
CA GLY A 99 -5.17 -13.91 18.97
C GLY A 99 -5.18 -12.38 18.95
N GLU A 100 -4.44 -11.74 19.85
CA GLU A 100 -4.33 -10.27 19.90
C GLU A 100 -3.78 -9.68 18.59
N GLU A 101 -2.80 -10.34 17.96
CA GLU A 101 -2.23 -9.90 16.69
C GLU A 101 -3.31 -9.90 15.59
N ASP A 102 -4.10 -10.97 15.49
CA ASP A 102 -5.21 -11.06 14.54
C ASP A 102 -6.22 -9.94 14.76
N LEU A 103 -6.63 -9.70 16.00
CA LEU A 103 -7.57 -8.63 16.34
C LEU A 103 -7.03 -7.23 16.04
N ALA A 104 -5.71 -7.05 15.95
CA ALA A 104 -5.08 -5.80 15.53
C ALA A 104 -4.96 -5.65 14.00
N ARG A 105 -5.10 -6.73 13.21
CA ARG A 105 -4.90 -6.71 11.74
C ARG A 105 -5.91 -5.85 11.01
N ALA A 106 -7.20 -5.95 11.37
CA ALA A 106 -8.26 -5.37 10.57
C ALA A 106 -9.56 -5.21 11.38
N GLU A 107 -10.51 -4.41 10.87
CA GLU A 107 -11.84 -4.31 11.48
C GLU A 107 -12.65 -5.61 11.31
N TYR A 108 -12.34 -6.42 10.30
CA TYR A 108 -12.98 -7.71 10.05
C TYR A 108 -11.96 -8.76 9.65
N LEU A 109 -12.07 -9.94 10.26
CA LEU A 109 -11.27 -11.12 9.95
C LEU A 109 -12.17 -12.17 9.32
N VAL A 110 -11.72 -12.75 8.21
CA VAL A 110 -12.40 -13.85 7.53
C VAL A 110 -11.46 -15.04 7.51
N TYR A 111 -11.77 -16.05 8.33
CA TYR A 111 -11.04 -17.29 8.34
C TYR A 111 -11.51 -18.20 7.20
N THR A 112 -10.56 -18.76 6.46
CA THR A 112 -10.85 -19.63 5.31
C THR A 112 -10.16 -20.97 5.47
N VAL A 113 -10.81 -22.04 5.03
CA VAL A 113 -10.15 -23.34 4.85
C VAL A 113 -9.25 -23.31 3.60
N ARG A 114 -8.16 -24.08 3.61
CA ARG A 114 -7.30 -24.28 2.43
C ARG A 114 -7.86 -25.32 1.46
#